data_AF-A0A2M7PJI2-F1
#
_entry.id   AF-A0A2M7PJI2-F1
#
_cell.length_a   1.000
_cell.length_b   1.000
_cell.length_c   1.000
_cell.angle_alpha   90.00
_cell.angle_beta   90.00
_cell.angle_gamma   90.00
#
_symmetry.space_group_name_H-M   'P 1'
#
loop_
_entity.id
_entity.type
_entity.pdbx_description
1 polymer ?
#
loop_
_entity_poly.entity_id
_entity_poly.type
_entity_poly.pdbx_seq_one_letter_code
_entity_poly.pdbx_strand_id
1 'polypeptide(L)'
;YRFGIDVVPHIICGGFTREETENALIDLQFLDINNVLVVRGDPQPGTRIFVPEPDGNEHALDLVKQITNLNKGIYLDADLLNTRSMNFCIGVAGYPEKHGESPNLDSDLYFLKKKIQAGASYIVT
;
A
#
# COMPACT_ATOMS: atom_id res chain seq x y z
N TYR A 1 -5.27 20.12 7.30
CA TYR A 1 -4.95 20.75 8.60
C TYR A 1 -6.07 21.46 9.36
N ARG A 2 -7.23 21.78 8.74
CA ARG A 2 -8.31 22.57 9.38
C ARG A 2 -8.83 22.06 10.75
N PHE A 3 -8.69 20.76 11.04
CA PHE A 3 -9.28 20.14 12.23
C PHE A 3 -8.28 19.54 13.22
N GLY A 4 -6.97 19.52 12.91
CA GLY A 4 -5.94 18.96 13.80
C GLY A 4 -6.11 17.46 14.13
N ILE A 5 -6.75 16.70 13.24
CA ILE A 5 -6.99 15.26 13.39
C ILE A 5 -6.05 14.53 12.43
N ASP A 6 -5.39 13.49 12.94
CA ASP A 6 -4.58 12.59 12.12
C ASP A 6 -5.47 11.82 11.15
N VAL A 7 -5.11 11.88 9.88
CA VAL A 7 -5.82 11.17 8.81
C VAL A 7 -5.03 9.93 8.39
N VAL A 8 -5.77 8.89 8.00
CA VAL A 8 -5.21 7.66 7.45
C VAL A 8 -5.86 7.42 6.08
N PRO A 9 -5.30 7.97 5.00
CA PRO A 9 -5.80 7.70 3.66
C PRO A 9 -5.62 6.23 3.32
N HIS A 10 -6.59 5.68 2.57
CA HIS A 10 -6.47 4.34 2.03
C HIS A 10 -5.80 4.43 0.66
N ILE A 11 -4.69 3.70 0.49
CA ILE A 11 -3.98 3.58 -0.79
C ILE A 11 -4.26 2.20 -1.34
N ILE A 12 -4.78 2.17 -2.57
CA ILE A 12 -5.21 0.96 -3.25
C ILE A 12 -4.34 0.66 -4.45
N CYS A 13 -4.26 -0.61 -4.84
CA CYS A 13 -3.56 -1.02 -6.05
C CYS A 13 -4.39 -0.83 -7.33
N GLY A 14 -5.72 -0.93 -7.22
CA GLY A 14 -6.62 -0.88 -8.38
C GLY A 14 -6.71 0.51 -9.00
N GLY A 15 -6.57 0.59 -10.33
CA GLY A 15 -6.74 1.83 -11.09
C GLY A 15 -5.55 2.80 -11.03
N PHE A 16 -4.41 2.38 -10.52
CA PHE A 16 -3.18 3.19 -10.47
C PHE A 16 -1.97 2.39 -10.93
N THR A 17 -1.14 3.04 -11.75
CA THR A 17 0.23 2.60 -12.00
C THR A 17 1.10 2.79 -10.74
N ARG A 18 2.26 2.12 -10.70
CA ARG A 18 3.23 2.33 -9.63
C ARG A 18 3.71 3.78 -9.56
N GLU A 19 3.90 4.45 -10.69
CA GLU A 19 4.32 5.86 -10.75
C GLU A 19 3.25 6.80 -10.21
N GLU A 20 1.98 6.64 -10.62
CA GLU A 20 0.88 7.44 -10.07
C GLU A 20 0.74 7.26 -8.56
N THR A 21 0.94 6.02 -8.09
CA THR A 21 0.93 5.72 -6.65
C THR A 21 2.08 6.43 -5.93
N GLU A 22 3.29 6.43 -6.50
CA GLU A 22 4.44 7.15 -5.95
C GLU A 22 4.20 8.66 -5.88
N ASN A 23 3.65 9.25 -6.95
CA ASN A 23 3.29 10.67 -6.98
C ASN A 23 2.25 11.02 -5.91
N ALA A 24 1.21 10.19 -5.75
CA ALA A 24 0.22 10.39 -4.70
C ALA A 24 0.83 10.32 -3.29
N LEU A 25 1.78 9.40 -3.06
CA LEU A 25 2.51 9.30 -1.79
C LEU A 25 3.40 10.52 -1.54
N ILE A 26 4.07 11.03 -2.57
CA ILE A 26 4.85 12.27 -2.49
C ILE A 26 3.94 13.43 -2.05
N ASP A 27 2.76 13.57 -2.65
CA ASP A 27 1.79 14.61 -2.30
C ASP A 27 1.31 14.47 -0.84
N LEU A 28 1.02 13.26 -0.39
CA LEU A 28 0.64 13.01 1.01
C LEU A 28 1.75 13.42 1.99
N GLN A 29 3.00 13.11 1.65
CA GLN A 29 4.14 13.48 2.47
C GLN A 29 4.38 15.00 2.48
N PHE A 30 4.14 15.70 1.36
CA PHE A 30 4.15 17.18 1.33
C PHE A 30 3.05 17.80 2.19
N LEU A 31 1.93 17.08 2.35
CA LEU A 31 0.86 17.44 3.26
C LEU A 31 1.12 16.93 4.69
N ASP A 32 2.33 16.48 5.03
CA ASP A 32 2.70 15.95 6.35
C ASP A 32 1.79 14.78 6.82
N ILE A 33 1.13 14.09 5.89
CA ILE A 33 0.31 12.91 6.15
C ILE A 33 1.23 11.69 6.15
N ASN A 34 1.44 11.13 7.34
CA ASN A 34 2.39 10.05 7.54
C ASN A 34 1.75 8.68 7.78
N ASN A 35 0.44 8.59 7.94
CA ASN A 35 -0.24 7.31 8.17
C ASN A 35 -1.02 6.90 6.93
N VAL A 36 -0.81 5.68 6.44
CA VAL A 36 -1.53 5.16 5.27
C VAL A 36 -2.03 3.75 5.54
N LEU A 37 -3.24 3.43 5.09
CA LEU A 37 -3.75 2.06 5.09
C LEU A 37 -3.63 1.49 3.69
N VAL A 38 -2.81 0.45 3.55
CA VAL A 38 -2.52 -0.19 2.27
C VAL A 38 -3.42 -1.41 2.09
N VAL A 39 -4.20 -1.38 1.02
CA VAL A 39 -5.09 -2.47 0.63
C VAL A 39 -4.96 -2.72 -0.86
N ARG A 40 -5.34 -3.91 -1.35
CA ARG A 40 -5.32 -4.17 -2.79
C ARG A 40 -6.44 -3.39 -3.49
N GLY A 41 -7.59 -3.29 -2.84
CA GLY A 41 -8.83 -2.85 -3.44
C GLY A 41 -9.64 -4.03 -3.97
N ASP A 42 -10.84 -3.71 -4.42
CA ASP A 42 -11.83 -4.66 -4.91
C ASP A 42 -11.76 -4.82 -6.43
N PRO A 43 -12.25 -5.94 -6.98
CA PRO A 43 -12.50 -6.08 -8.41
C PRO A 43 -13.42 -4.98 -8.94
N GLN A 44 -13.28 -4.64 -10.23
CA GLN A 44 -14.19 -3.69 -10.88
C GLN A 44 -15.65 -4.20 -10.82
N PRO A 45 -16.64 -3.29 -10.79
CA PRO A 45 -18.05 -3.68 -10.79
C PRO A 45 -18.36 -4.64 -11.95
N GLY A 46 -18.88 -5.82 -11.62
CA GLY A 46 -19.23 -6.86 -12.61
C GLY A 46 -18.16 -7.91 -12.85
N THR A 47 -16.95 -7.79 -12.30
CA THR A 47 -15.93 -8.84 -12.32
C THR A 47 -15.77 -9.50 -10.96
N ARG A 48 -15.33 -10.76 -10.95
CA ARG A 48 -15.02 -11.51 -9.71
C ARG A 48 -13.53 -11.52 -9.37
N ILE A 49 -12.70 -11.09 -10.31
CA ILE A 49 -11.24 -11.19 -10.23
C ILE A 49 -10.69 -9.77 -10.30
N PHE A 50 -9.83 -9.44 -9.35
CA PHE A 50 -9.05 -8.22 -9.37
C PHE A 50 -8.05 -8.27 -10.52
N VAL A 51 -8.04 -7.22 -11.34
CA VAL A 51 -7.06 -7.04 -12.42
C VAL A 51 -6.34 -5.73 -12.13
N PRO A 52 -5.02 -5.75 -11.92
CA PRO A 52 -4.25 -4.52 -11.71
C PRO A 52 -4.22 -3.68 -12.99
N GLU A 53 -3.99 -2.39 -12.82
CA GLU A 53 -3.64 -1.50 -13.94
C GLU A 53 -2.32 -1.98 -14.57
N PRO A 54 -2.11 -1.81 -15.90
CA PRO A 54 -0.79 -2.01 -16.49
C PRO A 54 0.28 -1.23 -15.71
N ASP A 55 1.39 -1.88 -15.40
CA ASP A 55 2.48 -1.34 -14.56
C ASP A 55 2.09 -0.94 -13.12
N GLY A 56 0.89 -1.32 -12.67
CA GLY A 56 0.41 -1.20 -11.30
C GLY A 56 0.94 -2.29 -10.36
N ASN A 57 0.60 -2.17 -9.08
CA ASN A 57 0.87 -3.21 -8.09
C ASN A 57 -0.19 -4.31 -8.17
N GLU A 58 0.19 -5.58 -8.28
CA GLU A 58 -0.79 -6.68 -8.33
C GLU A 58 -1.36 -7.00 -6.93
N HIS A 59 -0.52 -6.88 -5.91
CA HIS A 59 -0.88 -7.21 -4.54
C HIS A 59 -0.57 -6.05 -3.59
N ALA A 60 -1.33 -5.98 -2.50
CA ALA A 60 -1.05 -5.05 -1.40
C ALA A 60 0.38 -5.20 -0.86
N LEU A 61 0.95 -6.41 -0.94
CA LEU A 61 2.34 -6.67 -0.55
C LEU A 61 3.34 -5.87 -1.39
N ASP A 62 3.11 -5.70 -2.68
CA ASP A 62 4.04 -4.98 -3.57
C ASP A 62 3.94 -3.48 -3.34
N LEU A 63 2.73 -2.97 -3.09
CA LEU A 63 2.53 -1.60 -2.65
C LEU A 63 3.19 -1.32 -1.29
N VAL A 64 3.12 -2.25 -0.32
CA VAL A 64 3.87 -2.13 0.94
C VAL A 64 5.37 -2.05 0.68
N LYS A 65 5.93 -2.89 -0.20
CA LYS A 65 7.36 -2.84 -0.54
C LYS A 65 7.72 -1.49 -1.18
N GLN A 66 6.88 -0.98 -2.07
CA GLN A 66 7.09 0.32 -2.72
C GLN A 66 7.17 1.45 -1.67
N ILE A 67 6.19 1.52 -0.75
CA ILE A 67 6.19 2.55 0.30
C ILE A 67 7.38 2.37 1.24
N THR A 68 7.75 1.13 1.59
CA THR A 68 8.95 0.86 2.40
C THR A 68 10.24 1.29 1.70
N ASN A 69 10.32 1.17 0.37
CA ASN A 69 11.45 1.66 -0.40
C ASN A 69 11.51 3.19 -0.38
N LEU A 70 10.37 3.87 -0.53
CA LEU A 70 10.29 5.33 -0.38
C LEU A 70 10.70 5.82 1.01
N ASN A 71 10.33 5.08 2.07
CA ASN A 71 10.81 5.34 3.43
C ASN A 71 12.34 5.21 3.55
N LYS A 72 12.99 4.47 2.65
CA LYS A 72 14.46 4.37 2.55
C LYS A 72 15.06 5.34 1.54
N GLY A 73 14.26 6.20 0.91
CA GLY A 73 14.69 7.11 -0.15
C GLY A 73 14.99 6.43 -1.48
N ILE A 74 14.45 5.23 -1.70
CA ILE A 74 14.56 4.46 -2.94
C ILE A 74 13.27 4.67 -3.74
N TYR A 75 13.39 5.38 -4.87
CA TYR A 75 12.30 5.73 -5.77
C TYR A 75 12.27 4.77 -6.97
N LEU A 76 11.18 4.81 -7.75
CA LEU A 76 11.08 4.00 -8.98
C LEU A 76 12.11 4.44 -10.03
N ASP A 77 12.33 5.75 -10.17
CA ASP A 77 13.37 6.30 -11.03
C ASP A 77 14.73 6.23 -10.32
N ALA A 78 15.63 5.40 -10.85
CA ALA A 78 16.95 5.18 -10.30
C ALA A 78 17.92 6.35 -10.59
N ASP A 79 17.63 7.17 -11.58
CA ASP A 79 18.46 8.31 -11.97
C ASP A 79 18.07 9.60 -11.24
N LEU A 80 17.05 9.54 -10.38
CA LEU A 80 16.56 10.69 -9.63
C LEU A 80 17.65 11.24 -8.69
N LEU A 81 18.04 12.49 -8.92
CA LEU A 81 19.01 13.20 -8.09
C LEU A 81 18.30 13.89 -6.92
N ASN A 82 18.92 13.88 -5.73
CA ASN A 82 18.40 14.47 -4.49
C ASN A 82 17.13 13.79 -3.93
N THR A 83 17.10 12.46 -3.92
CA THR A 83 16.02 11.70 -3.27
C THR A 83 15.95 12.01 -1.76
N ARG A 84 14.75 11.93 -1.20
CA ARG A 84 14.50 12.11 0.23
C ARG A 84 13.82 10.88 0.80
N SER A 85 14.23 10.45 1.98
CA SER A 85 13.50 9.40 2.70
C SER A 85 12.15 9.93 3.18
N MET A 86 11.11 9.15 2.96
CA MET A 86 9.78 9.38 3.54
C MET A 86 9.67 8.75 4.94
N ASN A 87 8.56 8.99 5.63
CA ASN A 87 8.32 8.43 6.96
C ASN A 87 6.88 7.94 7.14
N PHE A 88 6.43 7.08 6.22
CA PHE A 88 5.11 6.48 6.32
C PHE A 88 5.03 5.39 7.39
N CYS A 89 4.03 5.50 8.26
CA CYS A 89 3.49 4.42 9.06
C CYS A 89 2.47 3.63 8.21
N ILE A 90 2.77 2.36 7.94
CA ILE A 90 2.04 1.54 6.98
C ILE A 90 1.08 0.60 7.72
N GLY A 91 -0.22 0.83 7.60
CA GLY A 91 -1.26 -0.12 8.01
C GLY A 91 -1.57 -1.13 6.91
N VAL A 92 -1.97 -2.35 7.26
CA VAL A 92 -2.47 -3.35 6.30
C VAL A 92 -3.73 -4.05 6.78
N ALA A 93 -4.55 -4.53 5.86
CA ALA A 93 -5.71 -5.36 6.19
C ALA A 93 -5.29 -6.78 6.66
N GLY A 94 -6.00 -7.32 7.65
CA GLY A 94 -5.95 -8.72 8.07
C GLY A 94 -7.36 -9.31 8.15
N TYR A 95 -7.53 -10.60 7.89
CA TYR A 95 -8.86 -11.21 7.82
C TYR A 95 -8.99 -12.34 8.85
N PRO A 96 -9.70 -12.13 9.98
CA PRO A 96 -9.88 -13.15 11.01
C PRO A 96 -10.50 -14.45 10.47
N GLU A 97 -11.38 -14.32 9.48
CA GLU A 97 -12.13 -15.43 8.86
C GLU A 97 -11.54 -15.89 7.51
N LYS A 98 -10.32 -15.44 7.13
CA LYS A 98 -9.68 -15.61 5.80
C LYS A 98 -10.28 -14.69 4.72
N HIS A 99 -9.44 -14.10 3.88
CA HIS A 99 -9.90 -13.38 2.70
C HIS A 99 -10.65 -14.31 1.73
N GLY A 100 -11.70 -13.80 1.06
CA GLY A 100 -12.54 -14.58 0.14
C GLY A 100 -11.76 -15.30 -0.97
N GLU A 101 -10.73 -14.64 -1.50
CA GLU A 101 -9.88 -15.17 -2.59
C GLU A 101 -8.71 -16.05 -2.10
N SER A 102 -8.42 -16.08 -0.79
CA SER A 102 -7.35 -16.92 -0.24
C SER A 102 -7.80 -18.39 -0.24
N PRO A 103 -6.93 -19.36 -0.61
CA PRO A 103 -7.33 -20.77 -0.69
C PRO A 103 -7.62 -21.39 0.69
N ASN A 104 -6.94 -20.93 1.73
CA ASN A 104 -7.13 -21.35 3.12
C ASN A 104 -6.57 -20.28 4.08
N LEU A 105 -6.84 -20.44 5.38
CA LEU A 105 -6.42 -19.50 6.42
C LEU A 105 -4.88 -19.42 6.55
N ASP A 106 -4.17 -20.54 6.37
CA ASP A 106 -2.71 -20.57 6.46
C ASP A 106 -2.05 -19.72 5.37
N SER A 107 -2.59 -19.78 4.14
CA SER A 107 -2.11 -18.96 3.03
C SER A 107 -2.40 -17.48 3.27
N ASP A 108 -3.55 -17.14 3.83
CA ASP A 108 -3.92 -15.77 4.17
C ASP A 108 -2.94 -15.18 5.22
N LEU A 109 -2.72 -15.94 6.30
CA LEU A 109 -1.80 -15.57 7.36
C LEU A 109 -0.34 -15.51 6.87
N TYR A 110 0.05 -16.40 5.95
CA TYR A 110 1.36 -16.36 5.32
C TYR A 110 1.59 -15.03 4.58
N PHE A 111 0.63 -14.57 3.77
CA PHE A 111 0.75 -13.29 3.08
C PHE A 111 0.63 -12.09 4.02
N LEU A 112 -0.19 -12.17 5.07
CA LEU A 112 -0.21 -11.18 6.14
C LEU A 112 1.17 -11.03 6.79
N LYS A 113 1.82 -12.14 7.14
CA LYS A 113 3.19 -12.15 7.67
C LYS A 113 4.18 -11.53 6.69
N LYS A 114 4.06 -11.80 5.39
CA LYS A 114 4.90 -11.17 4.36
C LYS A 114 4.73 -9.66 4.30
N LYS A 115 3.50 -9.14 4.46
CA LYS A 115 3.25 -7.69 4.52
C LYS A 115 3.92 -7.05 5.74
N ILE A 116 3.86 -7.70 6.90
CA ILE A 116 4.55 -7.26 8.12
C ILE A 116 6.07 -7.24 7.89
N GLN A 117 6.63 -8.32 7.34
CA GLN A 117 8.06 -8.41 7.01
C GLN A 117 8.51 -7.36 5.98
N ALA A 118 7.61 -6.95 5.08
CA ALA A 118 7.89 -5.92 4.08
C ALA A 118 7.85 -4.49 4.64
N GLY A 119 7.39 -4.29 5.89
CA GLY A 119 7.42 -2.98 6.56
C GLY A 119 6.08 -2.48 7.09
N ALA A 120 5.02 -3.31 7.13
CA ALA A 120 3.78 -2.91 7.77
C ALA A 120 3.94 -2.74 9.29
N SER A 121 3.43 -1.64 9.82
CA SER A 121 3.52 -1.23 11.23
C SER A 121 2.34 -1.70 12.07
N TYR A 122 1.14 -1.81 11.48
CA TYR A 122 -0.07 -2.26 12.19
C TYR A 122 -1.05 -2.96 11.25
N ILE A 123 -2.03 -3.65 11.84
CA ILE A 123 -3.03 -4.45 11.14
C ILE A 123 -4.43 -3.95 11.53
N VAL A 124 -5.31 -3.82 10.55
CA VAL A 124 -6.74 -3.54 10.73
C VAL A 124 -7.53 -4.75 10.23
N THR A 125 -8.52 -5.20 11.00
CA THR A 125 -9.35 -6.38 10.69
C THR A 125 -10.75 -6.02 10.26
#